data_AF-A0A5C5CDC5-F1
#
_entry.id   AF-A0A5C5CDC5-F1
#
_cell.length_a   1.000
_cell.length_b   1.000
_cell.length_c   1.000
_cell.angle_alpha   90.00
_cell.angle_beta   90.00
_cell.angle_gamma   90.00
#
_symmetry.space_group_name_H-M   'P 1'
#
loop_
_entity.id
_entity.type
_entity.pdbx_description
1 polymer ?
#
loop_
_entity_poly.entity_id
_entity_poly.type
_entity_poly.pdbx_seq_one_letter_code
_entity_poly.pdbx_strand_id
1 'polypeptide(L)' 'MKWDDNFQVASGLRKNHTPSGVPFEVTSFQNGDDLVYFPRKKQYVFFFRGTHSPDKCRITGLYTLPVTILPYHKNR' A
#
# COMPACT_ATOMS: atom_id res chain seq x y z
N MET A 1 -1.29 5.39 2.74
CA MET A 1 -1.19 6.44 1.69
C MET A 1 -1.92 7.68 2.19
N LYS A 2 -1.34 8.88 2.09
CA LYS A 2 -2.05 10.13 2.46
C LYS A 2 -2.77 10.66 1.22
N TRP A 3 -4.06 10.95 1.34
CA TRP A 3 -4.86 11.65 0.35
C TRP A 3 -5.61 12.75 1.10
N ASP A 4 -5.39 14.01 0.71
CA ASP A 4 -5.86 15.19 1.45
C ASP A 4 -5.53 15.07 2.94
N ASP A 5 -6.52 15.17 3.82
CA ASP A 5 -6.35 15.03 5.28
C ASP A 5 -6.55 13.59 5.79
N ASN A 6 -6.71 12.62 4.88
CA ASN A 6 -7.00 11.23 5.20
C ASN A 6 -5.77 10.32 5.01
N PHE A 7 -5.70 9.27 5.82
CA PHE A 7 -4.73 8.19 5.67
C PHE A 7 -5.46 6.87 5.35
N GLN A 8 -5.07 6.23 4.24
CA GLN A 8 -5.41 4.83 4.04
C GLN A 8 -4.52 3.94 4.93
N VAL A 9 -5.15 3.15 5.77
CA VAL A 9 -4.53 2.15 6.63
C VAL A 9 -4.39 0.84 5.86
N ALA A 10 -3.16 0.36 5.73
CA ALA A 10 -2.89 -0.93 5.12
C ALA A 10 -3.41 -2.05 6.02
N SER A 11 -4.14 -3.01 5.44
CA SER A 11 -4.61 -4.22 6.13
C SER A 11 -3.61 -5.36 6.05
N GLY A 12 -2.66 -5.32 5.10
CA GLY A 12 -1.60 -6.31 4.99
C GLY A 12 -0.63 -6.05 3.85
N LEU A 13 0.51 -6.74 3.91
CA LEU A 13 1.52 -6.79 2.85
C LEU A 13 1.70 -8.22 2.39
N ARG A 14 1.67 -8.46 1.09
CA ARG A 14 1.93 -9.78 0.48
C ARG A 14 2.99 -9.65 -0.60
N LYS A 15 3.88 -10.64 -0.72
CA LYS A 15 4.89 -10.71 -1.77
C LYS A 15 4.57 -11.89 -2.67
N ASN A 16 4.65 -11.71 -3.98
CA ASN A 16 4.36 -12.77 -4.94
C ASN A 16 5.08 -12.56 -6.28
N HIS A 17 4.83 -13.44 -7.25
CA HIS A 17 5.37 -13.39 -8.60
C HIS A 17 4.25 -13.40 -9.64
N THR A 18 4.44 -12.68 -10.75
CA THR A 18 3.56 -12.80 -11.92
C THR A 18 3.68 -14.21 -12.52
N PRO A 19 2.75 -14.63 -13.41
CA PRO A 19 2.90 -15.90 -14.14
C PRO A 19 4.23 -16.01 -14.91
N SER A 20 4.80 -14.87 -15.33
CA SER A 20 6.12 -14.77 -15.97
C SER A 20 7.30 -14.68 -14.99
N GLY A 21 7.08 -14.87 -13.68
CA GLY A 21 8.12 -14.89 -12.66
C GLY A 21 8.62 -13.52 -12.19
N VAL A 22 7.91 -12.43 -12.51
CA VAL A 22 8.32 -11.08 -12.07
C VAL A 22 7.88 -10.85 -10.62
N PRO A 23 8.78 -10.55 -9.68
CA PRO A 23 8.41 -10.29 -8.30
C PRO A 23 7.62 -8.99 -8.16
N PHE A 24 6.63 -9.00 -7.28
CA PHE A 24 5.86 -7.83 -6.87
C PHE A 24 5.42 -7.92 -5.40
N GLU A 25 5.12 -6.76 -4.83
CA GLU A 25 4.59 -6.61 -3.47
C GLU A 25 3.22 -5.95 -3.54
N VAL A 26 2.25 -6.44 -2.79
CA VAL A 26 0.89 -5.90 -2.71
C VAL A 26 0.65 -5.39 -1.30
N THR A 27 0.28 -4.12 -1.20
CA THR A 27 -0.27 -3.52 0.01
C THR A 27 -1.77 -3.39 -0.18
N SER A 28 -2.54 -4.17 0.57
CA SER A 28 -4.01 -4.11 0.53
C SER A 28 -4.52 -3.10 1.55
N PHE A 29 -5.59 -2.39 1.20
CA PHE A 29 -6.26 -1.42 2.06
C PHE A 29 -7.64 -1.93 2.49
N GLN A 30 -8.14 -1.45 3.64
CA GLN A 30 -9.43 -1.91 4.18
C GLN A 30 -10.64 -1.59 3.29
N ASN A 31 -10.53 -0.55 2.46
CA ASN A 31 -11.58 -0.21 1.51
C ASN A 31 -11.64 -1.17 0.30
N GLY A 32 -10.66 -2.07 0.16
CA GLY A 32 -10.55 -3.05 -0.92
C GLY A 32 -9.67 -2.61 -2.10
N ASP A 33 -8.96 -1.48 -1.96
CA ASP A 33 -7.94 -1.07 -2.93
C ASP A 33 -6.63 -1.83 -2.70
N ASP A 34 -5.84 -1.96 -3.76
CA ASP A 34 -4.51 -2.57 -3.71
C ASP A 34 -3.45 -1.65 -4.34
N LEU A 35 -2.36 -1.42 -3.61
CA LEU A 35 -1.13 -0.82 -4.15
C LEU A 35 -0.12 -1.92 -4.45
N VAL A 36 0.25 -2.05 -5.72
CA VAL A 36 1.25 -3.02 -6.20
C VAL A 36 2.56 -2.30 -6.49
N TYR A 37 3.65 -2.80 -5.92
CA TYR A 37 5.01 -2.35 -6.18
C TYR A 37 5.79 -3.42 -6.94
N PHE A 38 6.40 -3.03 -8.07
CA PHE A 38 7.30 -3.85 -8.86
C PHE A 38 8.76 -3.43 -8.62
N PRO A 39 9.52 -4.14 -7.76
CA PRO A 39 10.82 -3.68 -7.29
C PRO A 39 11.85 -3.53 -8.41
N ARG A 40 11.84 -4.46 -9.38
CA ARG A 40 12.77 -4.45 -10.52
C ARG A 40 12.60 -3.22 -11.41
N LYS A 41 11.37 -2.71 -11.53
CA LYS A 41 11.04 -1.54 -12.35
C LYS A 41 10.94 -0.25 -11.54
N LYS A 42 11.06 -0.35 -10.20
CA LYS A 42 10.75 0.74 -9.24
C LYS A 42 9.42 1.41 -9.56
N GLN A 43 8.42 0.60 -9.90
CA GLN A 43 7.14 1.07 -10.41
C GLN A 43 6.01 0.75 -9.43
N TYR A 44 5.15 1.72 -9.20
CA TYR A 44 3.92 1.56 -8.43
C TYR A 44 2.71 1.54 -9.36
N VAL A 45 1.76 0.69 -9.03
CA VAL A 45 0.50 0.52 -9.75
C VAL A 45 -0.61 0.42 -8.72
N PHE A 46 -1.68 1.21 -8.87
CA PHE A 46 -2.81 1.23 -7.95
C PHE A 46 -4.04 0.63 -8.60
N PHE A 47 -4.72 -0.26 -7.88
CA PHE A 47 -5.95 -0.91 -8.30
C PHE A 47 -7.07 -0.44 -7.38
N PHE A 48 -8.02 0.30 -7.93
CA PHE A 48 -9.22 0.69 -7.20
C PHE A 48 -10.20 -0.47 -7.18
N ARG A 49 -10.84 -0.67 -6.03
CA ARG A 49 -11.88 -1.69 -5.90
C ARG A 49 -12.97 -1.53 -6.95
N GLY A 50 -13.27 -2.62 -7.66
CA GLY A 50 -14.33 -2.64 -8.68
C GLY A 50 -13.92 -2.02 -10.02
N THR A 51 -12.66 -1.63 -10.20
CA THR A 51 -12.12 -1.17 -11.48
C THR A 51 -11.21 -2.22 -12.10
N HIS A 52 -11.21 -2.30 -13.44
CA HIS A 52 -10.33 -3.20 -14.19
C HIS A 52 -9.09 -2.49 -14.76
N SER A 53 -9.07 -1.16 -14.74
CA SER A 53 -7.97 -0.34 -15.25
C SER A 53 -7.12 0.18 -14.09
N PRO A 54 -5.88 -0.32 -13.94
CA PRO A 54 -5.00 0.18 -12.90
C PRO A 54 -4.32 1.50 -13.29
N ASP A 55 -4.04 2.31 -12.28
CA ASP A 55 -3.31 3.57 -12.45
C ASP A 55 -1.82 3.40 -12.17
N LYS A 56 -0.99 4.00 -13.03
CA LYS A 56 0.45 4.09 -12.78
C LYS A 56 0.73 5.21 -11.79
N CYS A 57 1.35 4.88 -10.68
CA CYS A 57 1.72 5.86 -9.67
C CYS A 57 3.19 6.25 -9.82
N ARG A 58 3.49 7.51 -9.49
CA ARG A 58 4.85 8.02 -9.28
C ARG A 58 5.00 8.46 -7.84
N ILE A 59 6.21 8.29 -7.30
CA ILE A 59 6.54 8.88 -6.01
C ILE A 59 6.62 10.39 -6.19
N THR A 60 5.79 11.13 -5.47
CA THR A 60 5.81 12.60 -5.43
C THR A 60 6.62 13.13 -4.24
N GLY A 61 6.80 12.32 -3.20
CA GLY A 61 7.59 12.65 -2.02
C GLY A 61 7.76 11.45 -1.09
N LEU A 62 8.79 11.50 -0.26
CA LEU A 62 9.04 10.54 0.81
C LEU A 62 9.04 11.31 2.13
N TYR A 63 8.26 10.82 3.09
CA TYR A 63 8.11 11.45 4.39
C TYR A 63 8.39 10.43 5.48
N THR A 64 9.17 10.84 6.49
CA THR A 64 9.37 10.08 7.72
C THR A 64 8.58 10.77 8.81
N LEU A 65 7.60 10.07 9.39
CA LEU A 65 6.77 10.60 10.47
C LEU A 65 7.28 10.05 11.81
N PRO A 66 7.29 10.86 12.89
CA PRO A 66 7.60 10.37 14.23
C PRO A 66 6.53 9.34 14.65
N VAL A 67 6.98 8.18 15.12
CA VAL A 67 6.11 7.12 15.64
C VAL A 67 6.13 7.20 17.17
N THR A 68 4.96 7.17 17.79
CA THR A 68 4.83 7.07 19.25
C THR A 68 4.13 5.76 19.64
N ILE A 69 4.42 5.27 20.83
CA ILE A 69 3.76 4.09 21.39
C ILE A 69 2.54 4.59 22.15
N LEU A 70 1.35 4.13 21.76
CA LEU A 70 0.12 4.45 22.49
C LEU A 70 0.11 3.70 23.83
N PRO A 71 -0.32 4.34 24.93
CA PRO A 71 -0.49 3.65 26.21
C PRO A 71 -1.49 2.50 26.05
N TYR A 72 -1.06 1.29 26.40
CA TYR A 72 -1.90 0.09 26.38
C TYR A 72 -2.58 -0.07 27.74
N HIS A 73 -3.90 0.13 27.79
CA HIS A 73 -4.71 -0.15 28.96
C HIS A 73 -5.25 -1.59 28.87
N LYS A 74 -4.74 -2.49 29.73
CA LYS A 74 -5.39 -3.79 29.97
C LYS A 74 -6.66 -3.53 30.77
N ASN A 75 -7.82 -3.84 30.18
CA ASN A 75 -9.05 -3.94 30.96
C ASN A 75 -8.85 -5.07 31.98
N ARG A 76 -8.97 -4.72 33.27
CA ARG A 76 -8.82 -5.64 34.41
C ARG A 76 -10.12 -6.39 34.66
#